data_AF-A0A7V9C2I3-F1
#
_entry.id   AF-A0A7V9C2I3-F1
#
_cell.length_a   1.000
_cell.length_b   1.000
_cell.length_c   1.000
_cell.angle_alpha   90.00
_cell.angle_beta   90.00
_cell.angle_gamma   90.00
#
_symmetry.space_group_name_H-M   'P 1'
#
loop_
_entity.id
_entity.type
_entity.pdbx_description
1 polymer ?
#
loop_
_entity_poly.entity_id
_entity_poly.type
_entity_poly.pdbx_seq_one_letter_code
_entity_poly.pdbx_strand_id
1 'polypeptide(L)'
;AEGARSLGLELILCAPESAAEAELAGVQAVPVRHIGEAVAYLRGELQPAPAEPPAETAEPEPPDLADVRGQERARRALELAAAGGHNLLLAGPPGTGKTMLGRRLPGILPLLALPRRSR
;
A
#
# COMPACT_ATOMS: atom_id res chain seq x y z
N ALA A 1 4.76 10.97 -0.84
CA ALA A 1 6.24 10.88 -0.87
C ALA A 1 6.79 10.83 -2.30
N GLU A 2 6.20 10.05 -3.21
CA GLU A 2 6.66 9.95 -4.60
C GLU A 2 6.75 11.29 -5.36
N GLY A 3 5.75 12.16 -5.20
CA GLY A 3 5.80 13.52 -5.74
C GLY A 3 6.88 14.42 -5.11
N ALA A 4 7.24 14.19 -3.84
CA ALA A 4 8.34 14.92 -3.21
C ALA A 4 9.69 14.47 -3.78
N ARG A 5 9.86 13.15 -3.96
CA ARG A 5 11.04 12.56 -4.60
C ARG A 5 11.22 13.04 -6.05
N SER A 6 10.14 13.09 -6.85
CA SER A 6 10.24 13.55 -8.24
C SER A 6 10.62 15.03 -8.36
N LEU A 7 10.32 15.83 -7.32
CA LEU A 7 10.74 17.21 -7.19
C LEU A 7 12.13 17.38 -6.56
N GLY A 8 12.82 16.29 -6.21
CA GLY A 8 14.14 16.32 -5.57
C GLY A 8 14.13 16.80 -4.12
N LEU A 9 12.98 16.76 -3.44
CA LEU A 9 12.89 17.09 -2.02
C LEU A 9 13.41 15.93 -1.19
N GLU A 10 14.33 16.23 -0.28
CA GLU A 10 14.96 15.23 0.59
C GLU A 10 14.18 14.98 1.89
N LEU A 11 13.34 15.93 2.29
CA LEU A 11 12.67 15.94 3.59
C LEU A 11 11.15 16.12 3.44
N ILE A 12 10.37 15.38 4.21
CA ILE A 12 8.91 15.54 4.32
C ILE A 12 8.46 15.50 5.78
N LEU A 13 7.62 16.46 6.17
CA LEU A 13 6.88 16.40 7.43
C LEU A 13 5.57 15.67 7.17
N CYS A 14 5.27 14.63 7.94
CA CYS A 14 4.07 13.82 7.76
C CYS A 14 3.51 13.31 9.09
N ALA A 15 2.30 12.74 9.04
CA ALA A 15 1.76 12.01 10.18
C ALA A 15 2.69 10.83 10.54
N PRO A 16 2.80 10.44 11.82
CA PRO A 16 3.67 9.34 12.25
C PRO A 16 3.43 8.04 11.49
N GLU A 17 2.17 7.73 11.18
CA GLU A 17 1.75 6.50 10.51
C GLU A 17 2.23 6.44 9.04
N SER A 18 2.50 7.59 8.42
CA SER A 18 2.99 7.67 7.04
C SER A 18 4.52 7.73 6.94
N ALA A 19 5.22 7.86 8.06
CA ALA A 19 6.67 8.10 8.05
C ALA A 19 7.45 6.93 7.43
N ALA A 20 7.10 5.70 7.79
CA ALA A 20 7.73 4.49 7.23
C ALA A 20 7.56 4.40 5.69
N GLU A 21 6.38 4.75 5.16
CA GLU A 21 6.12 4.75 3.73
C GLU A 21 6.92 5.83 2.99
N ALA A 22 7.06 7.01 3.60
CA ALA A 22 7.88 8.09 3.05
C ALA A 22 9.37 7.70 2.96
N GLU A 23 9.90 7.03 3.99
CA GLU A 23 11.27 6.52 4.00
C GLU A 23 11.48 5.39 2.97
N LEU A 24 10.51 4.50 2.81
CA LEU A 24 10.51 3.47 1.77
C LEU A 24 10.57 4.09 0.37
N ALA A 25 9.85 5.19 0.15
CA ALA A 25 9.92 5.96 -1.09
C ALA A 25 11.27 6.67 -1.29
N GLY A 26 12.11 6.76 -0.26
CA GLY A 26 13.44 7.37 -0.30
C GLY A 26 13.46 8.85 0.07
N VAL A 27 12.46 9.34 0.79
CA VAL A 27 12.40 10.71 1.32
C VAL A 27 12.52 10.64 2.84
N GLN A 28 13.38 11.46 3.44
CA GLN A 28 13.52 11.50 4.89
C GLN A 28 12.21 11.99 5.53
N ALA A 29 11.65 11.18 6.43
CA ALA A 29 10.41 11.51 7.10
C ALA A 29 10.66 12.18 8.45
N VAL A 30 9.84 13.19 8.75
CA VAL A 30 9.80 13.87 10.05
C VAL A 30 8.38 13.71 10.59
N PRO A 31 8.14 12.76 11.51
CA PRO A 31 6.81 12.50 12.03
C PRO A 31 6.35 13.65 12.94
N VAL A 32 5.16 14.18 12.68
CA VAL A 32 4.52 15.25 13.46
C VAL A 32 3.03 14.94 13.65
N ARG A 33 2.53 15.08 14.87
CA ARG A 33 1.13 14.80 15.25
C ARG A 33 0.19 15.96 14.95
N HIS A 34 0.72 17.18 14.99
CA HIS A 34 -0.05 18.39 14.73
C HIS A 34 0.85 19.54 14.27
N ILE A 35 0.24 20.60 13.72
CA ILE A 35 0.97 21.74 13.16
C ILE A 35 1.92 22.44 14.16
N GLY A 36 1.59 22.42 15.46
CA GLY A 36 2.48 22.95 16.49
C GLY A 36 3.83 22.23 16.58
N GLU A 37 3.86 20.90 16.40
CA GLU A 37 5.11 20.13 16.38
C GLU A 37 5.91 20.43 15.12
N ALA A 38 5.23 20.60 13.97
CA ALA A 38 5.89 21.02 12.74
C ALA A 38 6.58 22.38 12.90
N VAL A 39 5.90 23.36 13.53
CA VAL A 39 6.49 24.68 13.80
C VAL A 39 7.68 24.57 14.76
N ALA A 40 7.54 23.81 15.86
CA ALA A 40 8.61 23.61 16.84
C ALA A 40 9.84 22.93 16.20
N TYR A 41 9.62 21.94 15.34
CA TYR A 41 10.68 21.28 14.58
C TYR A 41 11.41 22.27 13.66
N LEU A 42 10.68 23.07 12.88
CA LEU A 42 11.27 24.07 11.98
C LEU A 42 12.04 25.17 12.72
N ARG A 43 11.71 25.42 14.00
CA ARG A 43 12.44 26.33 14.89
C ARG A 43 13.63 25.70 15.61
N GLY A 44 13.83 24.37 15.47
CA GLY A 44 14.86 23.63 16.20
C GLY A 44 14.55 23.40 17.68
N GLU A 45 13.29 23.58 18.09
CA GLU A 45 12.80 23.42 19.46
C GLU A 45 12.34 21.98 19.76
N LEU A 46 12.14 21.18 18.72
CA LEU A 46 11.67 19.80 18.80
C LEU A 46 12.57 18.87 17.97
N GLN A 47 13.00 17.77 18.58
CA GLN A 47 13.59 16.63 17.89
C GLN A 47 12.55 15.50 17.85
N PRO A 48 11.93 15.25 16.68
CA PRO A 48 10.91 14.22 16.57
C PRO A 48 11.53 12.83 16.75
N ALA A 49 10.75 11.92 17.33
CA ALA A 49 11.15 10.54 17.47
C ALA A 49 11.35 9.91 16.06
N PRO A 50 12.26 8.93 15.92
CA PRO A 50 12.34 8.14 14.70
C PRO A 50 10.99 7.53 14.35
N ALA A 51 10.73 7.32 13.05
CA ALA A 51 9.56 6.59 12.59
C ALA A 51 9.51 5.21 13.26
N GLU A 52 8.40 4.90 13.93
CA GLU A 52 8.18 3.53 14.40
C GLU A 52 7.88 2.65 13.17
N PRO A 53 8.50 1.46 13.07
CA PRO A 53 8.12 0.52 12.02
C PRO A 53 6.63 0.20 12.18
N PRO A 54 5.87 0.10 11.08
CA PRO A 54 4.46 -0.25 11.16
C PRO A 54 4.36 -1.59 11.91
N ALA A 55 3.45 -1.65 12.88
CA ALA A 55 3.14 -2.90 13.54
C ALA A 55 2.70 -3.90 12.47
N GLU A 56 3.34 -5.08 12.43
CA GLU A 56 2.92 -6.17 11.56
C GLU A 56 1.53 -6.65 12.00
N THR A 57 0.49 -6.01 11.51
CA THR A 57 -0.86 -6.56 11.60
C THR A 57 -0.91 -7.73 10.63
N ALA A 58 -0.98 -8.95 11.14
CA ALA A 58 -1.24 -10.12 10.31
C ALA A 58 -2.60 -9.91 9.63
N GLU A 59 -2.58 -9.56 8.35
CA GLU A 59 -3.78 -9.58 7.54
C GLU A 59 -4.26 -11.03 7.43
N PRO A 60 -5.57 -11.29 7.58
CA PRO A 60 -6.09 -12.63 7.41
C PRO A 60 -5.79 -13.11 5.99
N GLU A 61 -5.34 -14.36 5.86
CA GLU A 61 -5.07 -14.95 4.56
C GLU A 61 -6.30 -14.81 3.65
N PRO A 62 -6.12 -14.31 2.41
CA PRO A 62 -7.23 -14.19 1.48
C PRO A 62 -7.75 -15.58 1.12
N PRO A 63 -9.07 -15.73 0.90
CA PRO A 63 -9.64 -17.00 0.46
C PRO A 63 -9.06 -17.43 -0.89
N ASP A 64 -9.01 -18.74 -1.14
CA ASP A 64 -8.43 -19.30 -2.36
C ASP A 64 -9.37 -19.15 -3.56
N LEU A 65 -8.80 -18.78 -4.72
CA LEU A 65 -9.50 -18.72 -6.01
C LEU A 65 -9.93 -20.12 -6.50
N ALA A 66 -9.20 -21.17 -6.13
CA ALA A 66 -9.51 -22.56 -6.50
C ALA A 66 -10.88 -23.02 -5.97
N ASP A 67 -11.37 -22.44 -4.88
CA ASP A 67 -12.66 -22.76 -4.28
C ASP A 67 -13.86 -22.27 -5.11
N VAL A 68 -13.66 -21.35 -6.04
CA VAL A 68 -14.75 -20.79 -6.86
C VAL A 68 -15.24 -21.86 -7.84
N ARG A 69 -16.54 -22.17 -7.83
CA ARG A 69 -17.15 -23.17 -8.72
C ARG A 69 -18.04 -22.51 -9.78
N GLY A 70 -17.98 -22.98 -11.03
CA GLY A 70 -18.87 -22.57 -12.11
C GLY A 70 -18.66 -21.15 -12.65
N GLN A 71 -17.51 -20.53 -12.37
CA GLN A 71 -17.17 -19.18 -12.85
C GLN A 71 -15.79 -19.14 -13.54
N GLU A 72 -15.55 -20.08 -14.46
CA GLU A 72 -14.28 -20.28 -15.17
C GLU A 72 -13.79 -18.99 -15.84
N ARG A 73 -14.69 -18.27 -16.52
CA ARG A 73 -14.37 -17.01 -17.20
C ARG A 73 -13.95 -15.91 -16.21
N ALA A 74 -14.58 -15.86 -15.05
CA ALA A 74 -14.26 -14.86 -14.03
C ALA A 74 -12.92 -15.16 -13.36
N ARG A 75 -12.64 -16.44 -13.01
CA ARG A 75 -11.33 -16.86 -12.50
C ARG A 75 -10.21 -16.51 -13.47
N ARG A 76 -10.38 -16.84 -14.76
CA ARG A 76 -9.39 -16.50 -15.80
C ARG A 76 -9.18 -14.99 -15.94
N ALA A 77 -10.23 -14.19 -15.85
CA ALA A 77 -10.10 -12.73 -15.90
C ALA A 77 -9.32 -12.18 -14.70
N LEU A 78 -9.54 -12.72 -13.49
CA LEU A 78 -8.76 -12.39 -12.30
C LEU A 78 -7.28 -12.75 -12.46
N GLU A 79 -6.97 -13.96 -12.96
CA GLU A 79 -5.60 -14.40 -13.23
C GLU A 79 -4.89 -13.48 -14.23
N LEU A 80 -5.55 -13.14 -15.34
CA LEU A 80 -5.00 -12.23 -16.35
C LEU A 80 -4.79 -10.81 -15.81
N ALA A 81 -5.71 -10.33 -14.97
CA ALA A 81 -5.59 -9.02 -14.34
C ALA A 81 -4.45 -8.99 -13.32
N ALA A 82 -4.33 -10.01 -12.48
CA ALA A 82 -3.27 -10.14 -11.48
C ALA A 82 -1.88 -10.25 -12.12
N ALA A 83 -1.74 -11.12 -13.13
CA ALA A 83 -0.46 -11.31 -13.82
C ALA A 83 -0.05 -10.07 -14.64
N GLY A 84 -1.02 -9.34 -15.20
CA GLY A 84 -0.77 -8.17 -16.05
C GLY A 84 -0.75 -6.83 -15.31
N GLY A 85 -1.11 -6.79 -14.02
CA GLY A 85 -1.30 -5.52 -13.29
C GLY A 85 -2.43 -4.66 -13.86
N HIS A 86 -3.50 -5.27 -14.38
CA HIS A 86 -4.62 -4.56 -14.99
C HIS A 86 -5.74 -4.24 -13.98
N ASN A 87 -6.41 -3.11 -14.20
CA ASN A 87 -7.65 -2.79 -13.51
C ASN A 87 -8.77 -3.76 -13.93
N LEU A 88 -9.61 -4.17 -12.97
CA LEU A 88 -10.70 -5.13 -13.19
C LEU A 88 -12.04 -4.54 -12.76
N LEU A 89 -13.05 -4.62 -13.63
CA LEU A 89 -14.44 -4.30 -13.30
C LEU A 89 -15.28 -5.57 -13.25
N LEU A 90 -15.88 -5.87 -12.09
CA LEU A 90 -16.82 -6.97 -11.93
C LEU A 90 -18.26 -6.46 -12.07
N ALA A 91 -18.94 -6.81 -13.17
CA ALA A 91 -20.29 -6.33 -13.49
C ALA A 91 -21.36 -7.45 -13.43
N GLY A 92 -22.63 -7.09 -13.16
CA GLY A 92 -23.80 -8.00 -13.21
C GLY A 92 -24.75 -7.91 -11.99
N PRO A 93 -25.76 -8.78 -11.88
CA PRO A 93 -26.78 -8.73 -10.83
C PRO A 93 -26.22 -8.91 -9.40
N PRO A 94 -26.93 -8.42 -8.35
CA PRO A 94 -26.59 -8.73 -6.96
C PRO A 94 -26.64 -10.24 -6.70
N GLY A 95 -25.84 -10.72 -5.75
CA GLY A 95 -25.77 -12.15 -5.40
C GLY A 95 -24.95 -13.04 -6.34
N THR A 96 -24.39 -12.50 -7.43
CA THR A 96 -23.57 -13.26 -8.40
C THR A 96 -22.12 -13.52 -7.96
N GLY A 97 -21.75 -13.18 -6.72
CA GLY A 97 -20.43 -13.49 -6.17
C GLY A 97 -19.30 -12.50 -6.52
N LYS A 98 -19.60 -11.26 -6.91
CA LYS A 98 -18.58 -10.23 -7.23
C LYS A 98 -17.65 -9.93 -6.06
N THR A 99 -18.22 -9.71 -4.87
CA THR A 99 -17.44 -9.51 -3.64
C THR A 99 -16.64 -10.76 -3.28
N MET A 100 -17.21 -11.94 -3.52
CA MET A 100 -16.55 -13.23 -3.28
C MET A 100 -15.32 -13.39 -4.19
N LEU A 101 -15.42 -13.00 -5.45
CA LEU A 101 -14.31 -12.96 -6.43
C LEU A 101 -13.26 -11.91 -6.06
N GLY A 102 -13.68 -10.68 -5.77
CA GLY A 102 -12.77 -9.58 -5.45
C GLY A 102 -11.90 -9.85 -4.22
N ARG A 103 -12.46 -10.50 -3.18
CA ARG A 103 -11.71 -10.89 -1.97
C ARG A 103 -10.62 -11.93 -2.21
N ARG A 104 -10.67 -12.65 -3.34
CA ARG A 104 -9.69 -13.70 -3.72
C ARG A 104 -8.56 -13.16 -4.60
N LEU A 105 -8.73 -11.96 -5.17
CA LEU A 105 -7.71 -11.33 -6.01
C LEU A 105 -6.37 -11.16 -5.28
N PRO A 106 -6.30 -10.68 -4.01
CA PRO A 106 -5.03 -10.52 -3.31
C PRO A 106 -4.20 -11.80 -3.21
N GLY A 107 -4.86 -12.97 -3.09
CA GLY A 107 -4.19 -14.27 -2.97
C GLY A 107 -3.48 -14.73 -4.24
N ILE A 108 -3.76 -14.12 -5.39
CA ILE A 108 -3.12 -14.45 -6.68
C ILE A 108 -2.28 -13.30 -7.25
N LEU A 109 -2.17 -12.18 -6.53
CA LEU A 109 -1.31 -11.08 -6.95
C LEU A 109 0.16 -11.50 -6.87
N PRO A 110 1.02 -11.05 -7.81
CA PRO A 110 2.45 -11.20 -7.68
C PRO A 110 2.93 -10.61 -6.35
N LEU A 111 3.86 -11.30 -5.67
CA LEU A 111 4.49 -10.76 -4.46
C LEU A 111 5.14 -9.40 -4.78
N LEU A 112 4.91 -8.43 -3.91
CA LEU A 112 5.59 -7.13 -3.96
C LEU A 112 7.07 -7.35 -3.68
N ALA A 113 7.88 -7.48 -4.73
CA ALA A 113 9.32 -7.45 -4.60
C ALA A 113 9.74 -5.99 -4.35
N LEU A 114 10.24 -5.69 -3.16
CA LEU A 114 10.90 -4.40 -2.89
C LEU A 114 11.99 -4.21 -3.95
N PRO A 115 12.00 -3.08 -4.69
CA PRO A 115 13.04 -2.83 -5.68
C PRO A 115 14.40 -2.83 -4.97
N ARG A 116 15.31 -3.70 -5.44
CA ARG A 116 16.67 -3.79 -4.91
C ARG A 116 17.33 -2.42 -5.03
N ARG A 117 17.63 -1.77 -3.90
CA ARG A 117 18.48 -0.57 -3.86
C ARG A 117 19.87 -0.96 -4.37
N SER A 118 20.26 -0.43 -5.54
CA SER A 118 21.67 -0.35 -5.91
C SER A 118 22.34 0.60 -4.92
N ARG A 119 23.33 0.08 -4.17
CA ARG A 119 24.22 0.88 -3.34
C ARG A 119 25.04 1.84 -4.19
#